data_AF-A0A8J4WUK8-F1
#
_entry.id   AF-A0A8J4WUK8-F1
#
_cell.length_a   1.000
_cell.length_b   1.000
_cell.length_c   1.000
_cell.angle_alpha   90.00
_cell.angle_beta   90.00
_cell.angle_gamma   90.00
#
_symmetry.space_group_name_H-M   'P 1'
#
loop_
_entity.id
_entity.type
_entity.pdbx_description
1 polymer ?
#
loop_
_entity_poly.entity_id
_entity_poly.type
_entity_poly.pdbx_seq_one_letter_code
_entity_poly.pdbx_strand_id
1 'polypeptide(L)'
;MPIGMYLTGQLTLIERTHLNLACERWLHGDFTVPNYLIRLSDIVRGPVVEGSSWFPMDEAIRLEPSHSDLVRIPSESNSVSSSARFLVNPYTSCYLAGSASLPSFAAYLMRQKLKTDTPLPLRLVSLGTLYDRKTSPTNTVRRTAVGLHTPRFVQRKQLSVMELSSSWHSCESGFHQLVDDVCRFWANYQPTWPLRLVYVSAKALAPCEMIRAVVELIPNDNDDATQNGRICPIQLASVSLLDDWVSRRVLAKVDRMATDGDQVSSYVRMNYVQVIDFNSLLSAFRQTGTLTVSSL
;
A
#
# COMPACT_ATOMS: atom_id res chain seq x y z
N MET A 1 -15.69 25.14 7.95
CA MET A 1 -14.25 24.82 7.81
C MET A 1 -14.10 23.56 6.98
N PRO A 2 -13.24 23.52 5.94
CA PRO A 2 -13.00 22.28 5.20
C PRO A 2 -12.16 21.33 6.05
N ILE A 3 -12.73 20.17 6.39
CA ILE A 3 -12.09 19.12 7.20
C ILE A 3 -11.08 18.31 6.35
N GLY A 4 -11.16 18.43 5.02
CA GLY A 4 -10.29 17.80 4.05
C GLY A 4 -10.51 18.35 2.65
N MET A 5 -9.91 17.68 1.66
CA MET A 5 -10.21 17.94 0.25
C MET A 5 -11.42 17.11 -0.16
N TYR A 6 -12.41 17.76 -0.77
CA TYR A 6 -13.59 17.10 -1.33
C TYR A 6 -13.41 17.03 -2.83
N LEU A 7 -13.35 15.82 -3.39
CA LEU A 7 -13.49 15.62 -4.82
C LEU A 7 -14.95 15.89 -5.19
N THR A 8 -15.18 16.74 -6.19
CA THR A 8 -16.53 17.10 -6.64
C THR A 8 -16.64 17.08 -8.16
N GLY A 9 -17.85 16.87 -8.68
CA GLY A 9 -18.13 16.95 -10.11
C GLY A 9 -17.31 15.94 -10.93
N GLN A 10 -16.75 16.39 -12.06
CA GLN A 10 -16.04 15.52 -13.00
C GLN A 10 -14.86 14.75 -12.37
N LEU A 11 -14.19 15.30 -11.35
CA LEU A 11 -13.09 14.61 -10.68
C LEU A 11 -13.54 13.33 -9.97
N THR A 12 -14.74 13.32 -9.37
CA THR A 12 -15.31 12.09 -8.77
C THR A 12 -15.65 11.04 -9.81
N LEU A 13 -16.11 11.48 -10.99
CA LEU A 13 -16.38 10.58 -12.11
C LEU A 13 -15.07 9.99 -12.64
N ILE A 14 -14.02 10.81 -12.80
CA ILE A 14 -12.70 10.36 -13.25
C ILE A 14 -12.12 9.35 -12.25
N GLU A 15 -12.15 9.64 -10.95
CA GLU A 15 -11.68 8.69 -9.91
C GLU A 15 -12.38 7.33 -10.06
N ARG A 16 -13.71 7.34 -10.07
CA ARG A 16 -14.50 6.12 -10.14
C ARG A 16 -14.26 5.36 -11.44
N THR A 17 -14.31 6.04 -12.58
CA THR A 17 -14.22 5.39 -13.90
C THR A 17 -12.81 4.86 -14.17
N HIS A 18 -11.76 5.66 -13.92
CA HIS A 18 -10.39 5.25 -14.20
C HIS A 18 -9.90 4.12 -13.30
N LEU A 19 -10.23 4.18 -12.00
CA LEU A 19 -9.81 3.14 -11.06
C LEU A 19 -10.58 1.84 -11.26
N ASN A 20 -11.89 1.90 -11.55
CA ASN A 20 -12.63 0.70 -11.89
C ASN A 20 -12.12 0.10 -13.20
N LEU A 21 -11.87 0.92 -14.24
CA LEU A 21 -11.28 0.44 -15.50
C LEU A 21 -9.91 -0.20 -15.28
N ALA A 22 -9.04 0.43 -14.47
CA ALA A 22 -7.74 -0.13 -14.11
C ALA A 22 -7.89 -1.47 -13.37
N CYS A 23 -8.84 -1.55 -12.43
CA CYS A 23 -9.13 -2.78 -11.69
C CYS A 23 -9.61 -3.89 -12.62
N GLU A 24 -10.57 -3.62 -13.50
CA GLU A 24 -11.08 -4.58 -14.48
C GLU A 24 -9.97 -5.07 -15.43
N ARG A 25 -9.14 -4.15 -15.97
CA ARG A 25 -8.01 -4.51 -16.82
C ARG A 25 -6.96 -5.34 -16.09
N TRP A 26 -6.76 -5.10 -14.79
CA TRP A 26 -5.84 -5.90 -14.00
C TRP A 26 -6.42 -7.28 -13.64
N LEU A 27 -7.72 -7.37 -13.35
CA LEU A 27 -8.37 -8.64 -13.02
C LEU A 27 -8.46 -9.57 -14.24
N HIS A 28 -8.72 -9.00 -15.42
CA HIS A 28 -8.99 -9.74 -16.66
C HIS A 28 -7.86 -9.64 -17.70
N GLY A 29 -6.70 -9.09 -17.31
CA GLY A 29 -5.54 -9.01 -18.19
C GLY A 29 -4.92 -10.39 -18.45
N ASP A 30 -4.09 -10.45 -19.49
CA ASP A 30 -3.36 -11.66 -19.88
C ASP A 30 -2.17 -11.89 -18.93
N PHE A 31 -2.49 -12.43 -17.75
CA PHE A 31 -1.55 -12.76 -16.69
C PHE A 31 -1.47 -14.29 -16.50
N THR A 32 -0.27 -14.77 -16.24
CA THR A 32 0.00 -16.20 -15.99
C THR A 32 -0.49 -16.65 -14.61
N VAL A 33 -0.65 -15.71 -13.67
CA VAL A 33 -1.05 -15.96 -12.29
C VAL A 33 -2.48 -15.47 -12.08
N PRO A 34 -3.37 -16.28 -11.48
CA PRO A 34 -4.76 -15.90 -11.28
C PRO A 34 -4.89 -14.72 -10.30
N ASN A 35 -5.74 -13.75 -10.66
CA ASN A 35 -6.06 -12.56 -9.88
C ASN A 35 -7.44 -12.70 -9.21
N TYR A 36 -7.51 -12.44 -7.90
CA TYR A 36 -8.73 -12.54 -7.11
C TYR A 36 -9.04 -11.20 -6.44
N LEU A 37 -10.18 -10.60 -6.78
CA LEU A 37 -10.65 -9.39 -6.13
C LEU A 37 -11.06 -9.69 -4.68
N ILE A 38 -10.50 -8.95 -3.73
CA ILE A 38 -10.85 -9.02 -2.31
C ILE A 38 -11.18 -7.63 -1.74
N ARG A 39 -12.09 -7.62 -0.76
CA ARG A 39 -12.44 -6.42 0.00
C ARG A 39 -11.81 -6.48 1.37
N LEU A 40 -10.89 -5.57 1.61
CA LEU A 40 -10.15 -5.48 2.86
C LEU A 40 -10.71 -4.37 3.76
N SER A 41 -10.41 -4.45 5.05
CA SER A 41 -10.76 -3.42 6.02
C SER A 41 -9.80 -2.23 5.91
N ASP A 42 -10.29 -1.01 6.11
CA ASP A 42 -9.44 0.17 6.30
C ASP A 42 -8.77 0.17 7.69
N ILE A 43 -9.31 -0.59 8.63
CA ILE A 43 -8.91 -0.65 10.03
C ILE A 43 -8.23 -1.99 10.33
N VAL A 44 -7.04 -1.94 10.92
CA VAL A 44 -6.23 -3.10 11.30
C VAL A 44 -5.76 -2.99 12.76
N ARG A 45 -5.34 -4.10 13.35
CA ARG A 45 -4.79 -4.14 14.72
C ARG A 45 -3.29 -3.80 14.71
N GLY A 46 -2.82 -3.20 15.81
CA GLY A 46 -1.42 -2.79 16.00
C GLY A 46 -0.36 -3.84 15.60
N PRO A 47 -0.50 -5.12 16.00
CA PRO A 47 0.50 -6.14 15.66
C PRO A 47 0.69 -6.36 14.17
N VAL A 48 -0.34 -6.11 13.36
CA VAL A 48 -0.25 -6.23 11.91
C VAL A 48 0.47 -5.02 11.30
N VAL A 49 0.21 -3.82 11.83
CA VAL A 49 0.91 -2.61 11.38
C VAL A 49 2.40 -2.76 11.64
N GLU A 50 2.76 -3.07 12.88
CA GLU A 50 4.14 -3.32 13.29
C GLU A 50 4.76 -4.48 12.50
N GLY A 51 4.00 -5.58 12.36
CA GLY A 51 4.41 -6.78 11.65
C GLY A 51 4.68 -6.56 10.15
N SER A 52 3.94 -5.64 9.52
CA SER A 52 4.18 -5.26 8.13
C SER A 52 5.44 -4.44 7.95
N SER A 53 5.82 -3.64 8.96
CA SER A 53 6.93 -2.68 8.91
C SER A 53 6.90 -1.77 7.66
N TRP A 54 5.71 -1.52 7.11
CA TRP A 54 5.52 -0.75 5.88
C TRP A 54 5.81 0.74 6.07
N PHE A 55 5.50 1.26 7.25
CA PHE A 55 5.83 2.61 7.69
C PHE A 55 6.21 2.61 9.17
N PRO A 56 6.95 3.63 9.65
CA PRO A 56 7.24 3.81 11.06
C PRO A 56 5.96 3.93 11.90
N MET A 57 5.93 3.30 13.08
CA MET A 57 4.73 3.26 13.93
C MET A 57 4.25 4.63 14.43
N ASP A 58 5.14 5.63 14.48
CA ASP A 58 4.83 7.02 14.80
C ASP A 58 4.06 7.74 13.68
N GLU A 59 4.22 7.29 12.45
CA GLU A 59 3.44 7.78 11.30
C GLU A 59 2.06 7.12 11.20
N ALA A 60 1.86 5.99 11.89
CA ALA A 60 0.59 5.28 11.93
C ALA A 60 -0.55 6.13 12.53
N ILE A 61 -1.72 6.12 11.89
CA ILE A 61 -2.91 6.81 12.37
C ILE A 61 -3.64 5.90 13.36
N ARG A 62 -3.29 6.00 14.64
CA ARG A 62 -3.98 5.26 15.71
C ARG A 62 -5.39 5.81 15.94
N LEU A 63 -6.39 4.93 15.96
CA LEU A 63 -7.75 5.28 16.35
C LEU A 63 -7.84 5.49 17.86
N GLU A 64 -8.85 6.23 18.31
CA GLU A 64 -9.10 6.40 19.74
C GLU A 64 -9.35 5.04 20.40
N PRO A 65 -8.64 4.72 21.51
CA PRO A 65 -8.84 3.46 22.21
C PRO A 65 -10.28 3.32 22.71
N SER A 66 -10.88 2.18 22.41
CA SER A 66 -12.17 1.78 22.96
C SER A 66 -12.00 1.27 24.39
N HIS A 67 -13.10 1.11 25.13
CA HIS A 67 -13.05 0.49 26.48
C HIS A 67 -12.40 -0.90 26.47
N SER A 68 -12.57 -1.68 25.39
CA SER A 68 -11.91 -2.99 25.26
C SER A 68 -10.39 -2.92 25.09
N ASP A 69 -9.86 -1.74 24.76
CA ASP A 69 -8.42 -1.52 24.63
C ASP A 69 -7.76 -1.08 25.95
N LEU A 70 -8.56 -0.85 27.00
CA LEU A 70 -8.07 -0.31 28.26
C LEU A 70 -7.86 -1.43 29.29
N VAL A 71 -6.65 -1.47 29.85
CA VAL A 71 -6.29 -2.33 30.98
C VAL A 71 -6.20 -1.47 32.23
N ARG A 72 -7.00 -1.79 33.24
CA ARG A 72 -6.98 -1.08 34.52
C ARG A 72 -5.72 -1.46 35.30
N ILE A 73 -4.94 -0.47 35.72
CA ILE A 73 -3.88 -0.69 36.71
C ILE A 73 -4.49 -0.64 38.10
N PRO A 74 -4.36 -1.69 38.93
CA PRO A 74 -4.74 -1.61 40.32
C PRO A 74 -3.87 -0.57 41.05
N SER A 75 -4.49 0.33 41.81
CA SER A 75 -3.75 1.26 42.68
C SER A 75 -3.16 0.46 43.84
N GLU A 76 -1.84 0.48 44.02
CA GLU A 76 -1.15 -0.17 45.15
C GLU A 76 -1.34 0.57 46.49
N SER A 77 -2.17 1.61 46.56
CA SER A 77 -2.42 2.33 47.83
C SER A 77 -3.90 2.59 48.07
N ASN A 78 -4.34 2.25 49.29
CA ASN A 78 -5.62 2.59 49.92
C ASN A 78 -5.73 4.11 50.20
N SER A 79 -5.38 4.97 49.24
CA SER A 79 -5.64 6.39 49.33
C SER A 79 -6.92 6.73 48.57
N VAL A 80 -7.85 7.39 49.28
CA VAL A 80 -9.26 7.62 48.93
C VAL A 80 -9.44 8.65 47.79
N SER A 81 -8.48 8.75 46.87
CA SER A 81 -8.54 9.64 45.71
C SER A 81 -7.99 8.99 44.43
N SER A 82 -8.12 7.68 44.28
CA SER A 82 -7.55 6.96 43.14
C SER A 82 -8.46 7.07 41.91
N SER A 83 -8.24 8.05 41.03
CA SER A 83 -8.68 7.91 39.64
C SER A 83 -8.04 6.64 39.08
N ALA A 84 -8.84 5.64 38.69
CA ALA A 84 -8.32 4.41 38.12
C ALA A 84 -7.42 4.77 36.91
N ARG A 85 -6.13 4.41 36.97
CA ARG A 85 -5.21 4.64 35.86
C ARG A 85 -5.39 3.51 34.85
N PHE A 86 -5.80 3.85 33.64
CA PHE A 86 -5.94 2.91 32.53
C PHE A 86 -4.71 2.98 31.62
N LEU A 87 -4.20 1.83 31.19
CA LEU A 87 -3.21 1.71 30.12
C LEU A 87 -3.90 1.23 28.85
N VAL A 88 -3.42 1.71 27.70
CA VAL A 88 -3.87 1.23 26.40
C VAL A 88 -3.09 -0.03 26.06
N ASN A 89 -3.80 -1.12 25.74
CA ASN A 89 -3.21 -2.35 25.23
C ASN A 89 -2.81 -2.15 23.76
N PRO A 90 -1.50 -2.19 23.43
CA PRO A 90 -1.04 -1.98 22.06
C PRO A 90 -1.49 -3.10 21.11
N TYR A 91 -1.73 -4.32 21.62
CA TYR A 91 -2.14 -5.47 20.81
C TYR A 91 -3.59 -5.40 20.35
N THR A 92 -4.45 -4.69 21.07
CA THR A 92 -5.85 -4.48 20.70
C THR A 92 -6.07 -3.14 20.02
N SER A 93 -5.14 -2.19 20.14
CA SER A 93 -5.25 -0.88 19.49
C SER A 93 -5.51 -1.00 17.98
N CYS A 94 -6.47 -0.23 17.50
CA CYS A 94 -6.82 -0.14 16.08
C CYS A 94 -6.11 1.02 15.39
N TYR A 95 -5.75 0.81 14.14
CA TYR A 95 -5.06 1.77 13.28
C TYR A 95 -5.78 1.87 11.94
N LEU A 96 -5.80 3.08 11.40
CA LEU A 96 -6.30 3.36 10.06
C LEU A 96 -5.14 3.19 9.06
N ALA A 97 -5.08 2.03 8.40
CA ALA A 97 -4.03 1.71 7.42
C ALA A 97 -4.53 1.82 5.98
N GLY A 98 -5.82 1.55 5.75
CA GLY A 98 -6.45 1.59 4.44
C GLY A 98 -6.46 0.23 3.75
N SER A 99 -7.57 -0.07 3.11
CA SER A 99 -7.91 -1.35 2.49
C SER A 99 -7.01 -1.75 1.32
N ALA A 100 -6.30 -0.83 0.68
CA ALA A 100 -5.31 -1.15 -0.35
C ALA A 100 -3.87 -1.30 0.21
N SER A 101 -3.67 -1.12 1.52
CA SER A 101 -2.33 -1.11 2.13
C SER A 101 -1.79 -2.51 2.41
N LEU A 102 -0.45 -2.63 2.45
CA LEU A 102 0.23 -3.85 2.89
C LEU A 102 -0.26 -4.36 4.27
N PRO A 103 -0.40 -3.52 5.32
CA PRO A 103 -1.00 -3.94 6.59
C PRO A 103 -2.38 -4.59 6.44
N SER A 104 -3.23 -4.13 5.52
CA SER A 104 -4.57 -4.72 5.35
C SER A 104 -4.54 -6.11 4.71
N PHE A 105 -3.63 -6.35 3.76
CA PHE A 105 -3.36 -7.70 3.25
C PHE A 105 -2.78 -8.59 4.36
N ALA A 106 -1.83 -8.08 5.12
CA ALA A 106 -1.23 -8.80 6.23
C ALA A 106 -2.27 -9.14 7.33
N ALA A 107 -3.24 -8.27 7.59
CA ALA A 107 -4.34 -8.52 8.53
C ALA A 107 -5.24 -9.65 8.05
N TYR A 108 -5.55 -9.68 6.76
CA TYR A 108 -6.33 -10.74 6.14
C TYR A 108 -5.65 -12.11 6.26
N LEU A 109 -4.32 -12.14 6.14
CA LEU A 109 -3.52 -13.36 6.23
C LEU A 109 -3.09 -13.72 7.66
N MET A 110 -3.39 -12.88 8.65
CA MET A 110 -2.92 -13.07 10.01
C MET A 110 -3.42 -14.40 10.58
N ARG A 111 -2.47 -15.24 11.00
CA ARG A 111 -2.68 -16.60 11.54
C ARG A 111 -3.38 -17.55 10.57
N GLN A 112 -3.42 -17.23 9.28
CA GLN A 112 -3.94 -18.14 8.27
C GLN A 112 -2.93 -19.24 7.96
N LYS A 113 -3.46 -20.43 7.69
CA LYS A 113 -2.69 -21.57 7.20
C LYS A 113 -3.30 -21.97 5.84
N LEU A 114 -2.58 -21.66 4.77
CA LEU A 114 -2.97 -22.05 3.42
C LEU A 114 -2.84 -23.56 3.30
N LYS A 115 -3.90 -24.22 2.82
CA LYS A 115 -3.92 -25.66 2.61
C LYS A 115 -2.97 -26.04 1.46
N THR A 116 -2.50 -27.29 1.46
CA THR A 116 -1.58 -27.82 0.45
C THR A 116 -2.13 -27.74 -0.98
N ASP A 117 -3.45 -27.80 -1.15
CA ASP A 117 -4.15 -27.73 -2.43
C ASP A 117 -4.40 -26.28 -2.91
N THR A 118 -3.98 -25.27 -2.13
CA THR A 118 -4.08 -23.87 -2.54
C THR A 118 -3.20 -23.64 -3.77
N PRO A 119 -3.76 -23.19 -4.91
CA PRO A 119 -2.96 -22.95 -6.10
C PRO A 119 -2.07 -21.74 -5.87
N LEU A 120 -0.77 -21.98 -5.67
CA LEU A 120 0.26 -20.95 -5.55
C LEU A 120 1.16 -21.01 -6.80
N PRO A 121 1.56 -19.86 -7.38
CA PRO A 121 1.27 -18.51 -6.90
C PRO A 121 -0.19 -18.07 -7.13
N LEU A 122 -0.67 -17.14 -6.31
CA LEU A 122 -1.95 -16.45 -6.51
C LEU A 122 -1.83 -14.97 -6.20
N ARG A 123 -2.65 -14.14 -6.83
CA ARG A 123 -2.68 -12.68 -6.63
C ARG A 123 -4.00 -12.25 -5.99
N LEU A 124 -3.90 -11.62 -4.83
CA LEU A 124 -5.02 -10.95 -4.18
C LEU A 124 -5.03 -9.49 -4.59
N VAL A 125 -6.12 -9.01 -5.18
CA VAL A 125 -6.26 -7.67 -5.72
C VAL A 125 -7.23 -6.89 -4.85
N SER A 126 -6.86 -5.67 -4.44
CA SER A 126 -7.74 -4.78 -3.69
C SER A 126 -7.73 -3.38 -4.29
N LEU A 127 -8.90 -2.93 -4.75
CA LEU A 127 -9.18 -1.53 -5.03
C LEU A 127 -9.75 -0.90 -3.75
N GLY A 128 -8.94 -0.11 -3.07
CA GLY A 128 -9.23 0.35 -1.72
C GLY A 128 -8.75 1.78 -1.47
N THR A 129 -8.68 2.10 -0.19
CA THR A 129 -8.23 3.39 0.31
C THR A 129 -6.82 3.26 0.92
N LEU A 130 -6.06 4.34 0.90
CA LEU A 130 -4.88 4.55 1.72
C LEU A 130 -5.04 5.82 2.55
N TYR A 131 -4.42 5.80 3.73
CA TYR A 131 -4.40 6.92 4.65
C TYR A 131 -2.96 7.24 5.03
N ASP A 132 -2.50 8.43 4.67
CA ASP A 132 -1.15 8.89 4.99
C ASP A 132 -1.25 10.05 5.97
N ARG A 133 -0.52 9.96 7.08
CA ARG A 133 -0.36 11.09 7.98
C ARG A 133 0.54 12.11 7.29
N LYS A 134 0.13 13.38 7.21
CA LYS A 134 1.07 14.45 6.85
C LYS A 134 1.98 14.70 8.06
N THR A 135 3.06 13.94 8.18
CA THR A 135 4.20 14.36 9.00
C THR A 135 4.84 15.53 8.27
N SER A 136 4.76 16.73 8.84
CA SER A 136 5.51 17.87 8.32
C SER A 136 6.92 17.79 8.90
N PRO A 137 7.97 17.82 8.06
CA PRO A 137 9.18 18.49 8.53
C PRO A 137 9.79 19.52 7.56
N THR A 138 9.27 19.77 6.35
CA THR A 138 10.05 20.56 5.36
C THR A 138 9.29 21.36 4.29
N ASN A 139 8.00 21.67 4.47
CA ASN A 139 7.40 22.73 3.66
C ASN A 139 7.21 23.97 4.53
N THR A 140 8.12 24.93 4.38
CA THR A 140 7.79 26.35 4.46
C THR A 140 6.57 26.60 3.58
N VAL A 141 5.39 26.41 4.17
CA VAL A 141 4.12 26.82 3.59
C VAL A 141 4.26 28.32 3.43
N ARG A 142 4.51 28.77 2.20
CA ARG A 142 4.08 30.10 1.78
C ARG A 142 2.67 30.24 2.31
N ARG A 143 2.47 31.18 3.24
CA ARG A 143 1.15 31.61 3.71
C ARG A 143 0.29 31.81 2.46
N THR A 144 -0.51 30.82 2.09
CA THR A 144 -1.60 31.04 1.16
C THR A 144 -2.54 31.96 1.93
N ALA A 145 -2.88 33.10 1.33
CA ALA A 145 -3.66 34.19 1.93
C ALA A 145 -5.11 33.82 2.30
N VAL A 146 -5.39 32.52 2.44
CA VAL A 146 -6.69 31.95 2.77
C VAL A 146 -6.39 30.92 3.86
N GLY A 147 -6.82 31.18 5.09
CA GLY A 147 -6.51 30.41 6.31
C GLY A 147 -7.07 28.98 6.35
N LEU A 148 -6.84 28.17 5.31
CA LEU A 148 -7.10 26.74 5.33
C LEU A 148 -5.98 26.02 6.09
N HIS A 149 -6.32 25.48 7.25
CA HIS A 149 -5.48 24.52 7.95
C HIS A 149 -5.28 23.27 7.08
N THR A 150 -4.06 22.74 7.08
CA THR A 150 -3.73 21.47 6.42
C THR A 150 -4.48 20.31 7.11
N PRO A 151 -5.09 19.38 6.34
CA PRO A 151 -5.77 18.23 6.93
C PRO A 151 -4.78 17.34 7.68
N ARG A 152 -5.24 16.74 8.79
CA ARG A 152 -4.40 15.91 9.69
C ARG A 152 -3.88 14.63 9.03
N PHE A 153 -4.58 14.13 8.02
CA PHE A 153 -4.17 13.01 7.18
C PHE A 153 -4.75 13.19 5.78
N VAL A 154 -4.20 12.46 4.81
CA VAL A 154 -4.67 12.42 3.43
C VAL A 154 -5.31 11.06 3.19
N GLN A 155 -6.49 11.07 2.59
CA GLN A 155 -7.15 9.87 2.09
C GLN A 155 -6.99 9.82 0.57
N ARG A 156 -6.59 8.68 0.03
CA ARG A 156 -6.47 8.46 -1.43
C ARG A 156 -6.93 7.06 -1.82
N LYS A 157 -7.31 6.88 -3.09
CA LYS A 157 -7.71 5.59 -3.63
C LYS A 157 -6.56 4.94 -4.40
N GLN A 158 -6.39 3.63 -4.18
CA GLN A 158 -5.30 2.86 -4.77
C GLN A 158 -5.78 1.46 -5.15
N LEU A 159 -5.28 0.96 -6.27
CA LEU A 159 -5.33 -0.45 -6.64
C LEU A 159 -4.02 -1.11 -6.24
N SER A 160 -4.11 -2.16 -5.43
CA SER A 160 -2.96 -2.92 -4.95
C SER A 160 -3.11 -4.41 -5.15
N VAL A 161 -1.98 -5.08 -5.23
CA VAL A 161 -1.90 -6.54 -5.42
C VAL A 161 -0.93 -7.12 -4.39
N MET A 162 -1.31 -8.24 -3.81
CA MET A 162 -0.45 -9.09 -3.00
C MET A 162 -0.35 -10.45 -3.68
N GLU A 163 0.85 -10.80 -4.16
CA GLU A 163 1.11 -12.13 -4.69
C GLU A 163 1.69 -13.02 -3.59
N LEU A 164 1.15 -14.23 -3.48
CA LEU A 164 1.56 -15.23 -2.51
C LEU A 164 2.24 -16.38 -3.22
N SER A 165 3.42 -16.79 -2.73
CA SER A 165 4.23 -17.87 -3.29
C SER A 165 4.66 -18.85 -2.20
N SER A 166 4.85 -20.12 -2.55
CA SER A 166 5.25 -21.18 -1.62
C SER A 166 6.78 -21.30 -1.46
N SER A 167 7.53 -20.83 -2.46
CA SER A 167 8.98 -21.04 -2.61
C SER A 167 9.72 -19.73 -2.92
N TRP A 168 10.98 -19.61 -2.49
CA TRP A 168 11.81 -18.43 -2.78
C TRP A 168 11.90 -18.18 -4.29
N HIS A 169 12.24 -19.22 -5.05
CA HIS A 169 12.37 -19.12 -6.50
C HIS A 169 11.08 -18.67 -7.19
N SER A 170 9.91 -19.16 -6.74
CA SER A 170 8.62 -18.69 -7.25
C SER A 170 8.31 -17.24 -6.84
N CYS A 171 8.71 -16.81 -5.65
CA CYS A 171 8.53 -15.43 -5.21
C CYS A 171 9.41 -14.45 -6.00
N GLU A 172 10.68 -14.80 -6.22
CA GLU A 172 11.63 -14.01 -6.99
C GLU A 172 11.24 -13.94 -8.47
N SER A 173 10.89 -15.08 -9.08
CA SER A 173 10.36 -15.10 -10.46
C SER A 173 9.06 -14.30 -10.56
N GLY A 174 8.18 -14.40 -9.56
CA GLY A 174 6.95 -13.62 -9.46
C GLY A 174 7.20 -12.12 -9.38
N PHE A 175 8.26 -11.68 -8.69
CA PHE A 175 8.66 -10.27 -8.65
C PHE A 175 9.01 -9.74 -10.05
N HIS A 176 9.87 -10.45 -10.79
CA HIS A 176 10.23 -10.04 -12.15
C HIS A 176 9.02 -10.03 -13.09
N GLN A 177 8.17 -11.06 -13.00
CA GLN A 177 6.93 -11.11 -13.77
C GLN A 177 6.00 -9.93 -13.44
N LEU A 178 5.85 -9.57 -12.16
CA LEU A 178 5.05 -8.42 -11.73
C LEU A 178 5.61 -7.09 -12.23
N VAL A 179 6.94 -6.94 -12.30
CA VAL A 179 7.57 -5.75 -12.90
C VAL A 179 7.19 -5.63 -14.38
N ASP A 180 7.30 -6.71 -15.14
CA ASP A 180 6.92 -6.72 -16.56
C ASP A 180 5.41 -6.49 -16.74
N ASP A 181 4.59 -7.09 -15.88
CA ASP A 181 3.13 -6.92 -15.87
C ASP A 181 2.73 -5.46 -15.61
N VAL A 182 3.35 -4.79 -14.65
CA VAL A 182 3.11 -3.37 -14.35
C VAL A 182 3.58 -2.47 -15.49
N CYS A 183 4.74 -2.75 -16.09
CA CYS A 183 5.24 -2.02 -17.25
C CYS A 183 4.29 -2.15 -18.46
N ARG A 184 3.86 -3.38 -18.79
CA ARG A 184 2.87 -3.64 -19.86
C ARG A 184 1.54 -2.99 -19.57
N PHE A 185 1.06 -3.06 -18.32
CA PHE A 185 -0.16 -2.39 -17.89
C PHE A 185 -0.11 -0.89 -18.18
N TRP A 186 0.94 -0.19 -17.74
CA TRP A 186 1.04 1.26 -17.93
C TRP A 186 1.29 1.66 -19.39
N ALA A 187 2.08 0.90 -20.13
CA ALA A 187 2.28 1.12 -21.57
C ALA A 187 0.96 1.03 -22.35
N ASN A 188 0.05 0.12 -21.96
CA ASN A 188 -1.26 -0.01 -22.58
C ASN A 188 -2.29 0.99 -22.01
N TYR A 189 -2.17 1.36 -20.74
CA TYR A 189 -3.09 2.25 -20.06
C TYR A 189 -2.89 3.71 -20.47
N GLN A 190 -1.64 4.17 -20.61
CA GLN A 190 -1.26 5.51 -21.06
C GLN A 190 -0.07 5.44 -22.04
N PRO A 191 -0.29 5.06 -23.31
CA PRO A 191 0.79 4.81 -24.28
C PRO A 191 1.59 6.04 -24.68
N THR A 192 1.02 7.24 -24.52
CA THR A 192 1.68 8.51 -24.87
C THR A 192 2.51 9.07 -23.73
N TRP A 193 2.43 8.49 -22.53
CA TRP A 193 3.19 8.97 -21.39
C TRP A 193 4.63 8.47 -21.47
N PRO A 194 5.63 9.36 -21.30
CA PRO A 194 7.02 8.93 -21.23
C PRO A 194 7.27 8.28 -19.86
N LEU A 195 7.45 6.97 -19.86
CA LEU A 195 7.61 6.15 -18.66
C LEU A 195 9.04 5.64 -18.51
N ARG A 196 9.49 5.52 -17.26
CA ARG A 196 10.78 4.91 -16.92
C ARG A 196 10.61 3.93 -15.76
N LEU A 197 11.30 2.80 -15.86
CA LEU A 197 11.46 1.85 -14.75
C LEU A 197 12.74 2.19 -13.97
N VAL A 198 12.63 2.29 -12.65
CA VAL A 198 13.76 2.58 -11.75
C VAL A 198 13.76 1.59 -10.59
N TYR A 199 14.94 1.14 -10.19
CA TYR A 199 15.12 0.36 -8.97
C TYR A 199 15.50 1.27 -7.80
N VAL A 200 14.83 1.09 -6.68
CA VAL A 200 15.02 1.92 -5.48
C VAL A 200 16.32 1.54 -4.79
N SER A 201 17.10 2.53 -4.39
CA SER A 201 18.34 2.30 -3.65
C SER A 201 18.05 1.63 -2.30
N ALA A 202 18.96 0.76 -1.83
CA ALA A 202 18.80 0.04 -0.57
C ALA A 202 18.51 0.93 0.64
N LYS A 203 19.00 2.18 0.65
CA LYS A 203 18.78 3.16 1.74
C LYS A 203 17.35 3.68 1.81
N ALA A 204 16.58 3.57 0.72
CA ALA A 204 15.22 4.06 0.60
C ALA A 204 14.17 2.94 0.62
N LEU A 205 14.61 1.69 0.78
CA LEU A 205 13.71 0.55 0.98
C LEU A 205 13.06 0.61 2.37
N ALA A 206 11.79 0.25 2.44
CA ALA A 206 11.15 -0.01 3.72
C ALA A 206 11.80 -1.26 4.38
N PRO A 207 11.77 -1.39 5.72
CA PRO A 207 12.41 -2.50 6.42
C PRO A 207 11.98 -3.91 5.96
N CYS A 208 10.77 -4.04 5.42
CA CYS A 208 10.24 -5.30 4.90
C CYS A 208 10.62 -5.60 3.44
N GLU A 209 11.24 -4.65 2.73
CA GLU A 209 11.54 -4.76 1.30
C GLU A 209 12.96 -5.26 1.06
N MET A 210 13.10 -6.29 0.23
CA MET A 210 14.40 -6.77 -0.25
C MET A 210 14.84 -6.05 -1.53
N ILE A 211 13.89 -5.83 -2.44
CA ILE A 211 14.07 -5.06 -3.67
C ILE A 211 12.75 -4.38 -4.00
N ARG A 212 12.86 -3.19 -4.59
CA ARG A 212 11.70 -2.43 -5.06
C ARG A 212 11.98 -1.81 -6.42
N ALA A 213 11.04 -1.99 -7.33
CA ALA A 213 11.01 -1.37 -8.64
C ALA A 213 9.84 -0.39 -8.73
N VAL A 214 10.03 0.72 -9.43
CA VAL A 214 9.09 1.82 -9.53
C VAL A 214 8.94 2.22 -11.00
N VAL A 215 7.69 2.34 -11.45
CA VAL A 215 7.37 2.96 -12.74
C VAL A 215 7.06 4.42 -12.50
N GLU A 216 7.84 5.30 -13.13
CA GLU A 216 7.72 6.75 -13.00
C GLU A 216 7.34 7.38 -14.34
N LEU A 217 6.47 8.38 -14.28
CA LEU A 217 6.33 9.35 -15.37
C LEU A 217 7.54 10.29 -15.33
N ILE A 218 8.28 10.39 -16.43
CA ILE A 218 9.35 11.37 -16.56
C ILE A 218 8.81 12.67 -17.19
N PRO A 219 9.23 13.85 -16.72
CA PRO A 219 9.02 15.09 -17.46
C PRO A 219 9.72 15.05 -18.82
N ASN A 220 9.22 15.81 -19.80
CA ASN A 220 9.94 16.01 -21.06
C ASN A 220 11.27 16.72 -20.77
N ASP A 221 12.37 16.11 -21.22
CA ASP A 221 13.73 16.63 -21.00
C ASP A 221 13.98 17.99 -21.67
N ASN A 222 13.13 18.39 -22.63
CA ASN A 222 13.21 19.65 -23.36
C ASN A 222 12.51 20.84 -22.66
N ASP A 223 11.86 20.63 -21.51
CA ASP A 223 11.23 21.72 -20.77
C ASP A 223 12.26 22.40 -19.84
N ASP A 224 12.47 23.71 -20.02
CA ASP A 224 13.29 24.56 -19.14
C ASP A 224 12.87 24.48 -17.65
N ALA A 225 11.63 24.09 -17.38
CA ALA A 225 11.11 23.85 -16.04
C ALA A 225 11.68 22.58 -15.38
N THR A 226 12.05 21.58 -16.18
CA THR A 226 12.65 20.32 -15.75
C THR A 226 14.09 20.55 -15.28
N GLN A 227 14.87 21.33 -16.04
CA GLN A 227 16.25 21.70 -15.68
C GLN A 227 16.32 22.58 -14.42
N ASN A 228 15.29 23.39 -14.17
CA ASN A 228 15.17 24.21 -12.97
C ASN A 228 14.60 23.46 -11.75
N GLY A 229 14.42 22.13 -11.84
CA GLY A 229 13.93 21.29 -10.75
C GLY A 229 12.49 21.56 -10.33
N ARG A 230 11.68 22.21 -11.18
CA ARG A 230 10.27 22.52 -10.89
C ARG A 230 9.34 21.35 -11.18
N ILE A 231 9.77 20.41 -12.01
CA ILE A 231 9.00 19.22 -12.38
C ILE A 231 9.81 17.99 -11.97
N CYS A 232 9.24 17.18 -11.09
CA CYS A 232 9.87 15.96 -10.59
C CYS A 232 9.21 14.73 -11.23
N PRO A 233 9.94 13.61 -11.38
CA PRO A 233 9.34 12.34 -11.75
C PRO A 233 8.18 11.97 -10.81
N ILE A 234 7.10 11.44 -11.36
CA ILE A 234 5.93 11.02 -10.58
C ILE A 234 5.89 9.49 -10.55
N GLN A 235 6.03 8.91 -9.36
CA GLN A 235 5.79 7.48 -9.16
C GLN A 235 4.32 7.16 -9.48
N LEU A 236 4.11 6.28 -10.46
CA LEU A 236 2.80 5.80 -10.87
C LEU A 236 2.47 4.44 -10.23
N ALA A 237 3.47 3.57 -10.15
CA ALA A 237 3.35 2.21 -9.63
C ALA A 237 4.65 1.75 -8.99
N SER A 238 4.56 0.71 -8.15
CA SER A 238 5.74 0.05 -7.60
C SER A 238 5.50 -1.42 -7.29
N VAL A 239 6.54 -2.24 -7.44
CA VAL A 239 6.58 -3.67 -7.12
C VAL A 239 7.66 -3.88 -6.06
N SER A 240 7.34 -4.62 -5.01
CA SER A 240 8.23 -4.82 -3.86
C SER A 240 8.30 -6.31 -3.52
N LEU A 241 9.50 -6.86 -3.46
CA LEU A 241 9.76 -8.23 -2.99
C LEU A 241 9.92 -8.21 -1.47
N LEU A 242 9.07 -8.96 -0.76
CA LEU A 242 9.04 -8.99 0.71
C LEU A 242 9.51 -10.32 1.31
N ASP A 243 9.60 -11.37 0.49
CA ASP A 243 9.86 -12.76 0.93
C ASP A 243 8.93 -13.17 2.08
N ASP A 244 9.45 -13.80 3.14
CA ASP A 244 8.68 -14.25 4.29
C ASP A 244 8.74 -13.28 5.49
N TRP A 245 9.19 -12.03 5.29
CA TRP A 245 9.31 -11.04 6.36
C TRP A 245 7.98 -10.77 7.08
N VAL A 246 6.94 -10.45 6.29
CA VAL A 246 5.62 -10.08 6.78
C VAL A 246 4.89 -11.33 7.28
N SER A 247 4.93 -12.42 6.52
CA SER A 247 4.24 -13.67 6.84
C SER A 247 4.72 -14.30 8.15
N ARG A 248 6.03 -14.23 8.47
CA ARG A 248 6.57 -14.66 9.77
C ARG A 248 5.96 -13.89 10.93
N ARG A 249 5.77 -12.58 10.77
CA ARG A 249 5.27 -11.69 11.83
C ARG A 249 3.77 -11.80 12.03
N VAL A 250 3.01 -12.04 10.96
CA VAL A 250 1.57 -12.30 11.04
C VAL A 250 1.20 -13.77 11.16
N LEU A 251 2.19 -14.68 11.22
CA LEU A 251 2.01 -16.13 11.33
C LEU A 251 1.22 -16.74 10.16
N ALA A 252 1.39 -16.21 8.95
CA ALA A 252 0.80 -16.75 7.72
C ALA A 252 1.64 -17.91 7.18
N LYS A 253 1.07 -19.12 7.14
CA LYS A 253 1.80 -20.37 6.83
C LYS A 253 1.22 -21.09 5.61
N VAL A 254 2.02 -21.96 5.01
CA VAL A 254 1.59 -22.93 3.99
C VAL A 254 1.69 -24.34 4.58
N ASP A 255 0.64 -25.14 4.43
CA ASP A 255 0.69 -26.59 4.67
C ASP A 255 1.60 -27.25 3.64
N ARG A 256 2.64 -27.92 4.11
CA ARG A 256 3.62 -28.61 3.25
C ARG A 256 3.42 -30.11 3.34
N MET A 257 3.47 -30.80 2.20
CA MET A 257 3.73 -32.24 2.17
C MET A 257 5.21 -32.47 2.52
N ALA A 258 5.50 -33.52 3.28
CA ALA A 258 6.81 -33.80 3.87
C ALA A 258 7.94 -34.15 2.86
N THR A 259 7.70 -34.02 1.56
CA THR A 259 8.52 -34.64 0.50
C THR A 259 9.44 -33.71 -0.27
N ASP A 260 9.31 -32.38 -0.17
CA ASP A 260 10.25 -31.47 -0.83
C ASP A 260 11.45 -31.19 0.06
N GLY A 261 12.50 -31.99 -0.15
CA GLY A 261 13.75 -31.99 0.60
C GLY A 261 14.62 -30.73 0.49
N ASP A 262 14.10 -29.59 0.03
CA ASP A 262 14.92 -28.42 -0.26
C ASP A 262 14.40 -27.06 0.23
N GLN A 263 13.42 -27.00 1.15
CA GLN A 263 13.02 -25.71 1.75
C GLN A 263 12.69 -25.74 3.25
N VAL A 264 13.32 -24.84 4.01
CA VAL A 264 13.28 -24.77 5.49
C VAL A 264 12.10 -23.95 6.06
N SER A 265 11.41 -23.09 5.28
CA SER A 265 10.44 -22.11 5.82
C SER A 265 8.97 -22.47 5.59
N SER A 266 8.18 -22.71 6.64
CA SER A 266 6.72 -22.96 6.55
C SER A 266 5.87 -21.72 6.26
N TYR A 267 6.50 -20.57 6.00
CA TYR A 267 5.83 -19.28 5.82
C TYR A 267 5.58 -18.97 4.34
N VAL A 268 4.46 -18.30 4.07
CA VAL A 268 4.12 -17.81 2.73
C VAL A 268 5.13 -16.72 2.33
N ARG A 269 5.53 -16.66 1.06
CA ARG A 269 6.36 -15.58 0.54
C ARG A 269 5.53 -14.59 -0.25
N MET A 270 5.92 -13.31 -0.20
CA MET A 270 5.04 -12.22 -0.61
C MET A 270 5.74 -11.24 -1.57
N ASN A 271 5.02 -10.85 -2.62
CA ASN A 271 5.28 -9.64 -3.40
C ASN A 271 4.12 -8.65 -3.20
N TYR A 272 4.43 -7.37 -3.02
CA TYR A 272 3.42 -6.31 -2.91
C TYR A 272 3.54 -5.31 -4.04
N VAL A 273 2.39 -4.96 -4.63
CA VAL A 273 2.31 -4.05 -5.77
C VAL A 273 1.34 -2.91 -5.48
N GLN A 274 1.79 -1.70 -5.78
CA GLN A 274 0.93 -0.55 -6.01
C GLN A 274 0.78 -0.42 -7.52
N VAL A 275 -0.39 -0.75 -8.07
CA VAL A 275 -0.63 -0.73 -9.52
C VAL A 275 -0.95 0.67 -10.00
N ILE A 276 -1.86 1.36 -9.29
CA ILE A 276 -2.26 2.74 -9.59
C ILE A 276 -2.72 3.44 -8.33
N ASP A 277 -2.25 4.67 -8.14
CA ASP A 277 -2.75 5.60 -7.13
C ASP A 277 -3.43 6.80 -7.82
N PHE A 278 -4.60 7.19 -7.32
CA PHE A 278 -5.38 8.26 -7.95
C PHE A 278 -4.70 9.64 -7.85
N ASN A 279 -4.00 9.94 -6.76
CA ASN A 279 -3.29 11.21 -6.64
C ASN A 279 -2.09 11.27 -7.58
N SER A 280 -1.37 10.16 -7.75
CA SER A 280 -0.34 10.03 -8.78
C SER A 280 -0.91 10.21 -10.18
N LEU A 281 -2.05 9.58 -10.49
CA LEU A 281 -2.73 9.73 -11.78
C LEU A 281 -3.14 11.18 -12.05
N LEU A 282 -3.73 11.86 -11.07
CA LEU A 282 -4.10 13.28 -11.19
C LEU A 282 -2.88 14.19 -11.34
N SER A 283 -1.80 13.91 -10.63
CA SER A 283 -0.55 14.68 -10.72
C SER A 283 0.09 14.50 -12.09
N ALA A 284 0.10 13.27 -12.59
CA ALA A 284 0.56 12.94 -13.94
C ALA A 284 -0.29 13.64 -15.00
N PHE A 285 -1.62 13.59 -14.90
CA PHE A 285 -2.52 14.32 -15.80
C PHE A 285 -2.28 15.83 -15.78
N ARG A 286 -2.04 16.43 -14.62
CA ARG A 286 -1.70 17.87 -14.51
C ARG A 286 -0.39 18.21 -15.19
N GLN A 287 0.57 17.28 -15.19
CA GLN A 287 1.89 17.48 -15.80
C GLN A 287 1.86 17.24 -17.31
N THR A 288 1.14 16.22 -17.79
CA THR A 288 1.11 15.85 -19.21
C THR A 288 0.00 16.54 -20.00
N GLY A 289 -1.01 17.10 -19.31
CA GLY A 289 -2.21 17.68 -19.93
C GLY A 289 -3.12 16.67 -20.63
N THR A 290 -2.79 15.37 -20.58
CA THR A 290 -3.48 14.33 -21.34
C THR A 290 -3.77 13.11 -20.47
N LEU A 291 -5.01 12.65 -20.52
CA LEU A 291 -5.45 11.42 -19.89
C LEU A 291 -6.19 10.61 -20.96
N THR A 292 -5.52 9.58 -21.48
CA THR A 292 -6.12 8.74 -22.52
C THR A 292 -7.19 7.89 -21.86
N VAL A 293 -8.44 8.07 -22.27
CA VAL A 293 -9.53 7.14 -21.95
C VAL A 293 -9.64 6.20 -23.15
N SER A 294 -8.84 5.13 -23.17
CA SER A 294 -9.06 4.10 -24.18
C SER A 294 -10.40 3.43 -23.88
N SER A 295 -11.36 3.59 -24.79
CA SER A 295 -12.64 2.86 -24.75
C SER A 295 -12.37 1.35 -24.67
N LEU A 296 -13.20 0.67 -23.88
CA LEU A 296 -13.22 -0.79 -23.71
C LEU A 296 -13.12 -1.54 -25.04
#